data_AF-A0A7K2NYN7-F1
#
_entry.id   AF-A0A7K2NYN7-F1
#
_cell.length_a   1.000
_cell.length_b   1.000
_cell.length_c   1.000
_cell.angle_alpha   90.00
_cell.angle_beta   90.00
_cell.angle_gamma   90.00
#
_symmetry.space_group_name_H-M   'P 1'
#
loop_
_entity.id
_entity.type
_entity.pdbx_description
1 polymer ?
#
loop_
_entity_poly.entity_id
_entity_poly.type
_entity_poly.pdbx_seq_one_letter_code
_entity_poly.pdbx_strand_id
1 'polypeptide(L)'
;EYARDATAELLTEPQPVPVHVRVNALDGPLAAGDLAALAALPGLSGLRLPKVTSPEQVTGVAALTGGPPLYALLETALGVERAYRIAAAHPALRGIA
;
A
#
# COMPACT_ATOMS: atom_id res chain seq x y z
N GLU A 1 8.60 -11.15 -9.87
CA GLU A 1 7.66 -10.99 -11.02
C GLU A 1 6.48 -11.93 -10.86
N TYR A 2 6.68 -13.27 -10.91
CA TYR A 2 5.60 -14.26 -10.71
C TYR A 2 4.57 -13.93 -9.61
N ALA A 3 5.01 -13.60 -8.38
CA ALA A 3 4.10 -13.30 -7.28
C ALA A 3 3.20 -12.07 -7.55
N ARG A 4 3.75 -11.03 -8.18
CA ARG A 4 2.99 -9.83 -8.57
C ARG A 4 1.98 -10.20 -9.65
N ASP A 5 2.42 -10.94 -10.66
CA ASP A 5 1.60 -11.24 -11.84
C ASP A 5 0.42 -12.16 -11.47
N ALA A 6 0.66 -13.20 -10.65
CA ALA A 6 -0.39 -14.06 -10.13
C ALA A 6 -1.38 -13.32 -9.22
N THR A 7 -0.89 -12.37 -8.40
CA THR A 7 -1.77 -11.52 -7.57
C THR A 7 -2.60 -10.59 -8.44
N ALA A 8 -2.01 -10.00 -9.48
CA ALA A 8 -2.71 -9.12 -10.40
C ALA A 8 -3.79 -9.87 -11.17
N GLU A 9 -3.48 -11.07 -11.67
CA GLU A 9 -4.44 -11.97 -12.33
C GLU A 9 -5.65 -12.26 -11.45
N LEU A 10 -5.42 -12.69 -10.20
CA LEU A 10 -6.49 -12.96 -9.24
C LEU A 10 -7.39 -11.74 -9.00
N LEU A 11 -6.80 -10.55 -8.90
CA LEU A 11 -7.51 -9.33 -8.54
C LEU A 11 -8.13 -8.59 -9.73
N THR A 12 -8.06 -9.15 -10.95
CA THR A 12 -8.84 -8.66 -12.10
C THR A 12 -10.35 -8.73 -11.87
N GLU A 13 -10.80 -9.60 -10.95
CA GLU A 13 -12.20 -9.75 -10.57
C GLU A 13 -12.45 -9.39 -9.09
N PRO A 14 -13.64 -8.86 -8.75
CA PRO A 14 -14.07 -8.67 -7.37
C PRO A 14 -14.00 -9.97 -6.54
N GLN A 15 -13.57 -9.85 -5.30
CA GLN A 15 -13.39 -10.99 -4.40
C GLN A 15 -14.55 -11.08 -3.38
N PRO A 16 -14.91 -12.28 -2.91
CA PRO A 16 -16.02 -12.47 -1.96
C PRO A 16 -15.75 -11.87 -0.57
N VAL A 17 -14.49 -11.54 -0.28
CA VAL A 17 -14.04 -10.87 0.95
C VAL A 17 -13.08 -9.73 0.59
N PRO A 18 -12.94 -8.69 1.43
CA PRO A 18 -11.96 -7.64 1.18
C PRO A 18 -10.53 -8.18 1.11
N VAL A 19 -9.82 -7.89 0.01
CA VAL A 19 -8.43 -8.34 -0.17
C VAL A 19 -7.47 -7.17 -0.07
N HIS A 20 -6.52 -7.27 0.87
CA HIS A 20 -5.44 -6.32 1.01
C HIS A 20 -4.13 -6.95 0.52
N VAL A 21 -3.35 -6.20 -0.26
CA VAL A 21 -2.05 -6.66 -0.75
C VAL A 21 -0.92 -5.88 -0.10
N ARG A 22 0.05 -6.58 0.51
CA ARG A 22 1.30 -5.95 0.96
C ARG A 22 2.28 -5.89 -0.21
N VAL A 23 2.62 -4.68 -0.63
CA VAL A 23 3.61 -4.44 -1.69
C VAL A 23 5.03 -4.63 -1.17
N ASN A 24 6.01 -4.63 -2.07
CA ASN A 24 7.41 -4.56 -1.70
C ASN A 24 7.76 -3.22 -1.02
N ALA A 25 8.92 -3.18 -0.36
CA ALA A 25 9.43 -1.98 0.31
C ALA A 25 9.53 -0.79 -0.67
N LEU A 26 9.04 0.39 -0.24
CA LEU A 26 8.86 1.56 -1.10
C LEU A 26 10.18 2.14 -1.65
N ASP A 27 11.30 1.86 -0.98
CA ASP A 27 12.66 2.22 -1.38
C ASP A 27 13.32 1.16 -2.30
N GLY A 28 12.64 0.03 -2.51
CA GLY A 28 13.13 -1.06 -3.34
C GLY A 28 12.71 -0.94 -4.82
N PRO A 29 13.43 -1.63 -5.73
CA PRO A 29 13.22 -1.51 -7.17
C PRO A 29 11.86 -2.08 -7.66
N LEU A 30 11.20 -2.90 -6.85
CA LEU A 30 9.95 -3.57 -7.23
C LEU A 30 8.70 -2.75 -6.92
N ALA A 31 8.79 -1.75 -6.03
CA ALA A 31 7.62 -1.04 -5.51
C ALA A 31 6.81 -0.35 -6.62
N ALA A 32 7.48 0.35 -7.53
CA ALA A 32 6.81 1.03 -8.63
C ALA A 32 6.01 0.06 -9.51
N GLY A 33 6.58 -1.11 -9.80
CA GLY A 33 5.91 -2.15 -10.58
C GLY A 33 4.73 -2.78 -9.85
N ASP A 34 4.85 -3.01 -8.54
CA ASP A 34 3.73 -3.51 -7.73
C ASP A 34 2.57 -2.51 -7.69
N LEU A 35 2.86 -1.23 -7.41
CA LEU A 35 1.84 -0.18 -7.33
C LEU A 35 1.13 -0.01 -8.67
N ALA A 36 1.88 0.03 -9.79
CA ALA A 36 1.30 0.17 -11.12
C ALA A 36 0.41 -1.02 -11.51
N ALA A 37 0.82 -2.24 -11.15
CA ALA A 37 0.06 -3.45 -11.48
C ALA A 37 -1.23 -3.58 -10.67
N LEU A 38 -1.25 -3.09 -9.42
CA LEU A 38 -2.33 -3.37 -8.47
C LEU A 38 -3.34 -2.23 -8.30
N ALA A 39 -2.93 -0.97 -8.41
CA ALA A 39 -3.71 0.17 -7.93
C ALA A 39 -5.13 0.31 -8.53
N ALA A 40 -5.29 -0.10 -9.79
CA ALA A 40 -6.55 0.03 -10.54
C ALA A 40 -7.38 -1.26 -10.56
N LEU A 41 -6.93 -2.33 -9.90
CA LEU A 41 -7.59 -3.62 -9.97
C LEU A 41 -8.89 -3.64 -9.13
N PRO A 42 -10.03 -4.07 -9.69
CA PRO A 42 -11.32 -4.02 -9.01
C PRO A 42 -11.43 -5.00 -7.83
N GLY A 43 -10.62 -6.06 -7.81
CA GLY A 43 -10.54 -7.00 -6.69
C GLY A 43 -9.77 -6.46 -5.48
N LEU A 44 -9.02 -5.37 -5.63
CA LEU A 44 -8.18 -4.81 -4.56
C LEU A 44 -9.01 -3.95 -3.60
N SER A 45 -8.98 -4.28 -2.31
CA SER A 45 -9.63 -3.51 -1.25
C SER A 45 -8.68 -2.60 -0.46
N GLY A 46 -7.36 -2.81 -0.56
CA GLY A 46 -6.38 -1.90 0.02
C GLY A 46 -4.92 -2.32 -0.17
N LEU A 47 -4.02 -1.35 -0.12
CA LEU A 47 -2.57 -1.56 -0.17
C LEU A 47 -1.97 -1.46 1.23
N ARG A 48 -1.18 -2.46 1.61
CA ARG A 48 -0.38 -2.45 2.85
C ARG A 48 1.05 -2.03 2.52
N LEU A 49 1.47 -0.91 3.08
CA LEU A 49 2.76 -0.28 2.83
C LEU A 49 3.75 -0.72 3.92
N PRO A 50 4.75 -1.56 3.61
CA PRO A 50 5.74 -1.97 4.59
C PRO A 50 6.69 -0.83 4.96
N LYS A 51 7.30 -0.91 6.14
CA LYS A 51 8.39 -0.03 6.63
C LYS A 51 8.11 1.47 6.49
N VAL A 52 6.89 1.91 6.76
CA VAL A 52 6.57 3.34 6.72
C VAL A 52 7.22 4.03 7.92
N THR A 53 7.98 5.07 7.63
CA THR A 53 8.72 5.90 8.60
C THR A 53 8.52 7.40 8.39
N SER A 54 7.81 7.81 7.32
CA SER A 54 7.54 9.21 7.05
C SER A 54 6.16 9.44 6.39
N PRO A 55 5.52 10.60 6.63
CA PRO A 55 4.28 11.00 5.95
C PRO A 55 4.40 11.03 4.42
N GLU A 56 5.56 11.42 3.90
CA GLU A 56 5.82 11.62 2.47
C GLU A 56 5.72 10.32 1.68
N GLN A 57 6.04 9.19 2.33
CA GLN A 57 5.84 7.86 1.75
C GLN A 57 4.35 7.58 1.49
N VAL A 58 3.47 8.00 2.40
CA VAL A 58 2.02 7.83 2.25
C VAL A 58 1.48 8.74 1.15
N THR A 59 1.83 10.02 1.17
CA THR A 59 1.37 10.98 0.15
C THR A 59 1.89 10.63 -1.24
N GLY A 60 3.14 10.15 -1.33
CA GLY A 60 3.74 9.70 -2.60
C GLY A 60 2.99 8.50 -3.19
N VAL A 61 2.68 7.49 -2.37
CA VAL A 61 1.90 6.33 -2.84
C VAL A 61 0.48 6.74 -3.21
N ALA A 62 -0.16 7.62 -2.44
CA ALA A 62 -1.50 8.11 -2.74
C ALA A 62 -1.56 8.83 -4.10
N ALA A 63 -0.56 9.66 -4.40
CA ALA A 63 -0.46 10.36 -5.69
C ALA A 63 -0.26 9.40 -6.87
N LEU A 64 0.51 8.32 -6.67
CA LEU A 64 0.80 7.33 -7.74
C LEU A 64 -0.38 6.38 -8.00
N THR A 65 -1.15 6.05 -6.97
CA THR A 65 -2.18 4.99 -7.04
C THR A 65 -3.58 5.52 -7.26
N GLY A 66 -3.84 6.80 -6.97
CA GLY A 66 -5.05 7.50 -7.39
C GLY A 66 -6.37 7.04 -6.75
N GLY A 67 -6.37 6.16 -5.74
CA GLY A 67 -7.65 5.75 -5.14
C GLY A 67 -7.69 4.65 -4.07
N PRO A 68 -6.86 3.60 -4.08
CA PRO A 68 -7.07 2.49 -3.15
C PRO A 68 -6.80 2.90 -1.70
N PRO A 69 -7.58 2.40 -0.72
CA PRO A 69 -7.27 2.56 0.70
C PRO A 69 -5.84 2.12 1.02
N LEU A 70 -5.11 2.95 1.74
CA LEU A 70 -3.74 2.68 2.18
C LEU A 70 -3.72 2.28 3.65
N TYR A 71 -2.80 1.38 3.99
CA TYR A 71 -2.55 0.93 5.35
C TYR A 71 -1.04 0.90 5.61
N ALA A 72 -0.56 1.74 6.52
CA ALA A 72 0.87 1.81 6.83
C ALA A 72 1.25 0.75 7.88
N LEU A 73 2.30 -0.03 7.61
CA LEU A 73 2.86 -0.96 8.59
C LEU A 73 3.94 -0.25 9.40
N LEU A 74 3.70 -0.12 10.71
CA LEU A 74 4.62 0.48 11.67
C LEU A 74 5.52 -0.60 12.28
N GLU A 75 6.41 -1.14 11.43
CA GLU A 75 7.29 -2.27 11.78
C GLU A 75 8.74 -1.84 12.07
N THR A 76 8.94 -0.56 12.40
CA THR A 76 10.24 0.00 12.80
C THR A 76 10.06 0.95 13.98
N ALA A 77 11.09 1.10 14.83
CA ALA A 77 11.05 2.02 15.96
C ALA A 77 10.75 3.46 15.54
N LEU A 78 11.30 3.91 14.40
CA LEU A 78 11.03 5.23 13.84
C LEU A 78 9.59 5.37 13.34
N GLY A 79 9.03 4.32 12.73
CA GLY A 79 7.61 4.29 12.34
C GLY A 79 6.68 4.41 13.54
N VAL A 80 6.99 3.71 14.63
CA VAL A 80 6.24 3.80 15.90
C VAL A 80 6.35 5.21 16.51
N GLU A 81 7.56 5.78 16.57
CA GLU A 81 7.78 7.14 17.08
C GLU A 81 6.98 8.19 16.28
N ARG A 82 6.85 7.99 14.96
CA ARG A 82 6.17 8.93 14.05
C ARG A 82 4.72 8.58 13.75
N ALA A 83 4.11 7.63 14.46
CA ALA A 83 2.81 7.06 14.15
C ALA A 83 1.72 8.12 13.90
N TYR A 84 1.62 9.13 14.76
CA TYR A 84 0.64 10.22 14.60
C TYR A 84 0.83 11.00 13.29
N ARG A 85 2.08 11.36 12.97
CA ARG A 85 2.39 12.12 11.75
C ARG A 85 2.09 11.30 10.50
N ILE A 86 2.40 10.01 10.53
CA ILE A 86 2.07 9.07 9.45
C ILE A 86 0.55 8.95 9.31
N ALA A 87 -0.17 8.72 10.41
CA ALA A 87 -1.63 8.57 10.43
C ALA A 87 -2.37 9.81 9.87
N ALA A 88 -1.84 11.01 10.11
CA ALA A 88 -2.41 12.27 9.64
C ALA A 88 -2.01 12.66 8.20
N ALA A 89 -1.17 11.87 7.52
CA ALA A 89 -0.51 12.28 6.29
C ALA A 89 -1.46 12.49 5.10
N HIS A 90 -2.49 11.64 4.96
CA HIS A 90 -3.37 11.66 3.79
C HIS A 90 -4.72 10.99 4.06
N PRO A 91 -5.86 11.49 3.53
CA PRO A 91 -7.17 10.88 3.71
C PRO A 91 -7.30 9.43 3.18
N ALA A 92 -6.46 9.05 2.23
CA ALA A 92 -6.41 7.67 1.71
C ALA A 92 -5.83 6.68 2.73
N LEU A 93 -5.10 7.12 3.75
CA LEU A 93 -4.61 6.25 4.82
C LEU A 93 -5.75 5.93 5.78
N ARG A 94 -6.22 4.68 5.74
CA ARG A 94 -7.39 4.21 6.50
C ARG A 94 -7.03 3.44 7.76
N GLY A 95 -5.76 3.12 7.95
CA GLY A 95 -5.27 2.49 9.16
C GLY A 95 -3.75 2.41 9.25
N ILE A 96 -3.29 2.14 10.46
CA ILE A 96 -1.92 1.77 10.79
C ILE A 96 -1.96 0.38 11.45
N ALA A 97 -0.94 -0.44 11.21
CA ALA A 97 -0.86 -1.81 11.76
C ALA A 97 0.57 -2.18 12.13
#